data_AF-A0A9D5IW13-F1
#
_entry.id   AF-A0A9D5IW13-F1
#
_cell.length_a   1.000
_cell.length_b   1.000
_cell.length_c   1.000
_cell.angle_alpha   90.00
_cell.angle_beta   90.00
_cell.angle_gamma   90.00
#
_symmetry.space_group_name_H-M   'P 1'
#
loop_
_entity.id
_entity.type
_entity.pdbx_description
1 polymer ?
#
loop_
_entity_poly.entity_id
_entity_poly.type
_entity_poly.pdbx_seq_one_letter_code
_entity_poly.pdbx_strand_id
1 'polypeptide(L)' 'MAQVVLGKEQVEKALCLRLGAKVGNMVRETPQLHDGKWLFIPVTTEVDVQDIEQLLLTKKRPVKPK' A
#
# COMPACT_ATOMS: atom_id res chain seq x y z
N MET A 1 3.39 5.87 13.44
CA MET A 1 3.00 6.38 12.11
C MET A 1 3.84 5.68 11.06
N ALA A 2 3.26 5.27 9.92
CA ALA A 2 3.99 4.68 8.80
C ALA A 2 3.73 5.47 7.51
N GLN A 3 4.76 5.61 6.67
CA GLN A 3 4.66 6.27 5.37
C GLN A 3 4.91 5.26 4.25
N VAL A 4 3.96 5.17 3.31
CA VAL A 4 4.05 4.28 2.16
C VAL A 4 3.75 5.06 0.88
N VAL A 5 4.69 5.06 -0.06
CA VAL A 5 4.52 5.70 -1.38
C VAL A 5 4.27 4.63 -2.45
N LEU A 6 3.12 4.63 -3.12
CA LEU A 6 2.77 3.62 -4.13
C LEU A 6 2.81 4.22 -5.54
N GLY A 7 3.62 3.64 -6.44
CA GLY A 7 3.55 3.94 -7.87
C GLY A 7 2.27 3.39 -8.51
N LYS A 8 1.97 3.78 -9.75
CA LYS A 8 0.71 3.41 -10.44
C LYS A 8 0.44 1.90 -10.43
N GLU A 9 1.41 1.09 -10.85
CA GLU A 9 1.30 -0.37 -10.86
C GLU A 9 1.07 -0.96 -9.45
N GLN A 10 1.62 -0.30 -8.43
CA GLN A 10 1.47 -0.75 -7.04
C GLN A 10 0.10 -0.38 -6.47
N VAL A 11 -0.47 0.74 -6.90
CA VAL A 11 -1.87 1.09 -6.58
C VAL A 11 -2.81 0.07 -7.19
N GLU A 12 -2.61 -0.32 -8.45
CA GLU A 12 -3.44 -1.34 -9.11
C GLU A 12 -3.39 -2.69 -8.36
N LYS A 13 -2.19 -3.13 -7.96
CA LYS A 13 -2.04 -4.33 -7.12
C LYS A 13 -2.68 -4.16 -5.75
N ALA A 14 -2.50 -3.00 -5.11
CA ALA A 14 -3.04 -2.72 -3.79
C ALA A 14 -4.58 -2.69 -3.78
N LEU A 15 -5.22 -2.25 -4.87
CA LEU A 15 -6.67 -2.28 -5.01
C LEU A 15 -7.24 -3.69 -5.11
N CYS A 16 -6.42 -4.67 -5.52
CA CYS A 16 -6.78 -6.09 -5.55
C CYS A 16 -6.56 -6.81 -4.22
N LEU A 17 -5.89 -6.19 -3.24
CA LEU A 17 -5.65 -6.78 -1.93
C LEU A 17 -6.89 -6.66 -1.03
N ARG A 18 -7.07 -7.63 -0.14
CA ARG A 18 -8.04 -7.54 0.96
C ARG A 18 -7.40 -6.78 2.13
N LEU A 19 -7.46 -5.46 2.04
CA LEU A 19 -7.01 -4.56 3.10
C LEU A 19 -8.15 -4.24 4.06
N GLY A 20 -7.81 -3.91 5.31
CA GLY A 20 -8.73 -3.31 6.26
C GLY A 20 -9.34 -2.00 5.73
N ALA A 21 -10.54 -1.65 6.22
CA ALA A 21 -11.30 -0.51 5.71
C ALA A 21 -10.50 0.80 5.72
N LYS A 22 -9.72 1.04 6.78
CA LYS A 22 -8.93 2.25 6.96
C LYS A 22 -7.83 2.39 5.89
N VAL A 23 -6.96 1.39 5.76
CA VAL A 23 -5.87 1.41 4.78
C VAL A 23 -6.42 1.31 3.36
N GLY A 24 -7.43 0.47 3.14
CA GLY A 24 -8.11 0.33 1.85
C GLY A 24 -8.76 1.63 1.37
N ASN A 25 -9.44 2.37 2.25
CA ASN A 25 -10.01 3.68 1.89
C ASN A 25 -8.92 4.69 1.57
N MET A 26 -7.85 4.73 2.36
CA MET A 26 -6.69 5.59 2.05
C MET A 26 -6.09 5.29 0.66
N VAL A 27 -5.95 4.00 0.29
CA VAL A 27 -5.48 3.60 -1.05
C VAL A 27 -6.43 4.06 -2.15
N ARG A 28 -7.75 4.11 -1.92
CA ARG A 28 -8.74 4.55 -2.90
C ARG A 28 -8.80 6.08 -3.02
N GLU A 29 -8.88 6.77 -1.89
CA GLU A 29 -9.21 8.19 -1.80
C GLU A 29 -7.99 9.11 -1.97
N THR A 30 -6.79 8.67 -1.56
CA THR A 30 -5.60 9.52 -1.67
C THR A 30 -5.32 9.84 -3.14
N PRO A 31 -5.08 11.09 -3.54
CA PRO A 31 -4.78 11.43 -4.93
C PRO A 31 -3.53 10.73 -5.47
N GLN A 32 -3.54 10.35 -6.74
CA GLN A 32 -2.34 9.89 -7.44
C GLN A 32 -1.54 11.11 -7.90
N LEU A 33 -0.32 11.27 -7.39
CA LEU A 33 0.62 12.31 -7.84
C LEU A 33 1.61 11.73 -8.86
N HIS A 34 2.45 12.59 -9.44
CA HIS A 34 3.49 12.19 -10.39
C HIS A 34 4.45 11.15 -9.79
N ASP A 35 4.83 11.31 -8.52
CA ASP A 35 5.72 10.39 -7.79
C ASP A 35 4.99 9.17 -7.18
N GLY A 36 3.66 9.08 -7.36
CA GLY A 36 2.82 8.05 -6.78
C GLY A 36 1.81 8.57 -5.75
N LYS A 37 1.12 7.64 -5.10
CA LYS A 37 0.15 7.90 -4.03
C LYS A 37 0.87 7.87 -2.67
N TRP A 38 0.82 8.97 -1.94
CA TRP A 38 1.52 9.13 -0.65
C TRP A 38 0.56 8.84 0.51
N LEU A 39 0.71 7.67 1.13
CA LEU A 39 -0.12 7.22 2.24
C LEU A 39 0.59 7.46 3.57
N PHE A 40 -0.06 8.21 4.47
CA PHE A 40 0.35 8.40 5.85
C PHE A 40 -0.58 7.61 6.77
N ILE A 41 -0.20 6.37 7.10
CA ILE A 41 -1.06 5.41 7.79
C ILE A 41 -0.80 5.49 9.30
N PRO A 42 -1.80 5.88 10.12
CA PRO A 42 -1.69 5.74 11.56
C PRO A 42 -1.76 4.26 11.92
N VAL A 43 -0.69 3.74 12.53
CA VAL A 43 -0.61 2.33 12.96
C VAL A 43 -1.16 2.26 14.38
N THR A 44 -2.39 1.79 14.49
CA THR A 44 -3.15 1.72 15.75
C THR A 44 -3.55 0.30 16.12
N THR A 45 -3.56 -0.60 15.14
CA THR A 45 -3.99 -1.99 15.27
C THR A 45 -3.04 -2.93 14.55
N GLU A 46 -3.10 -4.21 14.88
CA GLU A 46 -2.33 -5.24 14.18
C GLU A 46 -2.79 -5.43 12.73
N VAL A 47 -4.07 -5.16 12.44
CA VAL A 47 -4.59 -5.14 11.06
C VAL A 47 -3.88 -4.06 10.23
N ASP A 48 -3.63 -2.88 10.80
CA ASP A 48 -2.88 -1.82 10.11
C ASP A 48 -1.46 -2.30 9.76
N VAL A 49 -0.81 -3.07 10.65
CA VAL A 49 0.53 -3.64 10.41
C VAL A 49 0.49 -4.64 9.25
N GLN A 50 -0.45 -5.58 9.27
CA GLN A 50 -0.62 -6.58 8.23
C GLN A 50 -0.93 -5.95 6.86
N ASP A 51 -1.77 -4.92 6.83
CA ASP A 51 -2.09 -4.18 5.61
C ASP A 51 -0.84 -3.48 5.05
N ILE A 52 -0.05 -2.84 5.91
CA ILE A 52 1.21 -2.18 5.50
C ILE A 52 2.20 -3.21 4.94
N GLU A 53 2.34 -4.37 5.57
CA GLU A 53 3.21 -5.43 5.06
C GLU A 53 2.79 -5.88 3.66
N GLN A 54 1.49 -6.10 3.44
CA GLN A 54 0.97 -6.45 2.12
C GLN A 54 1.24 -5.34 1.08
N LEU A 55 1.08 -4.06 1.45
CA LEU A 55 1.44 -2.93 0.59
C LEU A 55 2.93 -2.92 0.24
N LEU A 56 3.82 -3.22 1.19
CA LEU A 56 5.26 -3.29 0.94
C LEU A 56 5.63 -4.46 0.03
N LEU A 57 4.93 -5.59 0.13
CA LEU A 57 5.13 -6.74 -0.75
C LEU A 57 4.80 -6.41 -2.22
N THR A 58 3.87 -5.50 -2.50
CA THR A 58 3.60 -5.05 -3.89
C THR A 58 4.85 -4.45 -4.53
N LYS A 59 5.65 -3.71 -3.75
CA LYS A 59 6.90 -3.08 -4.21
C LYS A 59 8.03 -4.07 -4.49
N LYS A 60 7.97 -5.27 -3.91
CA LYS A 60 9.03 -6.26 -4.03
C LYS A 60 9.05 -6.76 -5.48
N ARG A 61 10.15 -6.51 -6.19
CA ARG A 61 10.34 -7.09 -7.53
C ARG A 61 10.45 -8.62 -7.36
N PRO A 62 9.81 -9.42 -8.23
CA PRO A 62 10.01 -10.85 -8.20
C PRO A 62 11.51 -11.13 -8.38
N VAL A 63 12.08 -11.89 -7.45
CA VAL A 63 13.47 -12.35 -7.57
C VAL A 63 13.46 -13.28 -8.78
N LYS A 64 14.19 -12.92 -9.85
CA LYS A 64 14.30 -13.80 -11.01
C LYS A 64 14.88 -15.14 -10.54
N PRO A 65 14.23 -16.29 -10.79
CA PRO A 65 14.87 -17.57 -10.54
C PRO A 65 16.14 -17.66 -11.39
N LYS A 66 17.21 -18.16 -10.79
CA LYS A 66 18.52 -18.35 -11.41
C LYS A 66 18.54 -19.63 -12.23
#